data_AF-A0A2T4WJN0-F1
#
_entry.id   AF-A0A2T4WJN0-F1
#
_cell.length_a   1.000
_cell.length_b   1.000
_cell.length_c   1.000
_cell.angle_alpha   90.00
_cell.angle_beta   90.00
_cell.angle_gamma   90.00
#
_symmetry.space_group_name_H-M   'P 1'
#
loop_
_entity.id
_entity.type
_entity.pdbx_description
1 polymer ?
#
loop_
_entity_poly.entity_id
_entity_poly.type
_entity_poly.pdbx_seq_one_letter_code
_entity_poly.pdbx_strand_id
1 'polypeptide(L)'
;DLKERVAISKAEKANLFISIHMDAHKEATKQGMSLMIDENSKYKSESLALAETIISQLNSDASVNLQSDITDFDSYVLQNVDCPAIMLNLGFLSNGADADFINADDNIDALCKKLIEALRTKE
;
A
#
# COMPACT_ATOMS: atom_id res chain seq x y z
N ASP A 1 -0.98 18.53 3.55
CA ASP A 1 -0.32 18.68 2.22
C ASP A 1 0.61 17.49 1.91
N LEU A 2 1.08 17.28 0.67
CA LEU A 2 2.05 16.20 0.36
C LEU A 2 3.42 16.45 1.02
N LYS A 3 3.90 17.70 1.08
CA LYS A 3 5.17 18.04 1.72
C LYS A 3 5.11 17.83 3.23
N GLU A 4 3.97 18.11 3.83
CA GLU A 4 3.73 17.89 5.26
C GLU A 4 3.80 16.41 5.65
N ARG A 5 3.25 15.51 4.83
CA ARG A 5 3.35 14.05 5.05
C ARG A 5 4.82 13.60 5.06
N VAL A 6 5.61 14.10 4.12
CA VAL A 6 7.06 13.84 4.06
C VAL A 6 7.76 14.41 5.30
N ALA A 7 7.43 15.64 5.69
CA ALA A 7 8.03 16.30 6.84
C ALA A 7 7.81 15.51 8.14
N ILE A 8 6.60 14.99 8.36
CA ILE A 8 6.29 14.14 9.52
C ILE A 8 7.15 12.88 9.51
N SER A 9 7.21 12.15 8.38
CA SER A 9 8.02 10.93 8.25
C SER A 9 9.50 11.16 8.59
N LYS A 10 10.09 12.25 8.07
CA LYS A 10 11.48 12.62 8.37
C LYS A 10 11.70 13.04 9.82
N ALA A 11 10.78 13.83 10.37
CA ALA A 11 10.88 14.31 11.75
C ALA A 11 10.86 13.15 12.75
N GLU A 12 10.01 12.16 12.50
CA GLU A 12 9.89 10.94 13.32
C GLU A 12 10.96 9.89 12.98
N LYS A 13 11.82 10.15 11.98
CA LYS A 13 12.87 9.22 11.50
C LYS A 13 12.30 7.83 11.21
N ALA A 14 11.16 7.79 10.52
CA ALA A 14 10.46 6.55 10.23
C ALA A 14 11.39 5.53 9.54
N ASN A 15 11.31 4.27 9.95
CA ASN A 15 12.02 3.18 9.27
C ASN A 15 11.27 2.67 8.03
N LEU A 16 10.00 3.04 7.90
CA LEU A 16 9.10 2.62 6.84
C LEU A 16 8.03 3.68 6.59
N PHE A 17 7.66 3.89 5.33
CA PHE A 17 6.53 4.73 4.95
C PHE A 17 5.52 3.94 4.11
N ILE A 18 4.26 3.88 4.56
CA ILE A 18 3.16 3.25 3.81
C ILE A 18 2.09 4.31 3.60
N SER A 19 1.88 4.72 2.35
CA SER A 19 0.74 5.57 2.00
C SER A 19 -0.46 4.69 1.65
N ILE A 20 -1.54 4.79 2.42
CA ILE A 20 -2.77 4.02 2.19
C ILE A 20 -3.75 4.87 1.40
N HIS A 21 -4.33 4.31 0.34
CA HIS A 21 -5.26 5.00 -0.57
C HIS A 21 -6.43 4.11 -0.97
N MET A 22 -7.44 4.78 -1.53
CA MET A 22 -8.46 4.15 -2.37
C MET A 22 -8.63 4.98 -3.63
N ASP A 23 -8.66 4.30 -4.76
CA ASP A 23 -8.80 4.93 -6.07
C ASP A 23 -10.27 5.06 -6.48
N ALA A 24 -10.49 5.73 -7.60
CA ALA A 24 -11.77 5.70 -8.31
C ALA A 24 -11.48 5.66 -9.81
N HIS A 25 -12.31 4.93 -10.55
CA HIS A 25 -12.18 4.78 -11.99
C HIS A 25 -13.53 5.03 -12.69
N LYS A 26 -13.49 5.48 -13.96
CA LYS A 26 -14.71 5.71 -14.75
C LYS A 26 -15.49 4.41 -15.01
N GLU A 27 -14.77 3.32 -15.17
CA GLU A 27 -15.34 1.98 -15.31
C GLU A 27 -15.51 1.35 -13.92
N ALA A 28 -16.77 1.15 -13.50
CA ALA A 28 -17.12 0.55 -12.21
C ALA A 28 -16.69 -0.93 -12.07
N THR A 29 -16.24 -1.57 -13.17
CA THR A 29 -15.76 -2.95 -13.17
C THR A 29 -14.29 -3.09 -12.75
N LYS A 30 -13.52 -1.98 -12.69
CA LYS A 30 -12.16 -2.00 -12.14
C LYS A 30 -12.23 -2.25 -10.64
N GLN A 31 -11.46 -3.22 -10.16
CA GLN A 31 -11.49 -3.67 -8.77
C GLN A 31 -10.13 -4.23 -8.34
N GLY A 32 -9.96 -4.41 -7.04
CA GLY A 32 -8.82 -5.07 -6.42
C GLY A 32 -7.73 -4.10 -5.95
N MET A 33 -7.05 -4.53 -4.89
CA MET A 33 -5.96 -3.82 -4.25
C MET A 33 -4.70 -3.89 -5.10
N SER A 34 -3.84 -2.87 -5.00
CA SER A 34 -2.57 -2.83 -5.71
C SER A 34 -1.48 -2.20 -4.86
N LEU A 35 -0.24 -2.58 -5.16
CA LEU A 35 0.96 -2.00 -4.56
C LEU A 35 1.76 -1.26 -5.60
N MET A 36 2.14 -0.04 -5.25
CA MET A 36 2.97 0.81 -6.08
C MET A 36 4.23 1.20 -5.33
N ILE A 37 5.32 1.29 -6.09
CA ILE A 37 6.57 1.94 -5.66
C ILE A 37 6.87 3.08 -6.60
N ASP A 38 7.84 3.90 -6.22
CA ASP A 38 8.43 4.87 -7.14
C ASP A 38 9.83 4.39 -7.53
N GLU A 39 10.04 4.15 -8.83
CA GLU A 39 11.32 3.67 -9.34
C GLU A 39 12.45 4.69 -9.25
N ASN A 40 12.15 5.98 -9.05
CA ASN A 40 13.13 7.04 -8.83
C ASN A 40 13.48 7.23 -7.35
N SER A 41 12.83 6.50 -6.44
CA SER A 41 13.15 6.54 -5.01
C SER A 41 14.58 6.04 -4.74
N LYS A 42 15.27 6.72 -3.82
CA LYS A 42 16.59 6.28 -3.31
C LYS A 42 16.54 4.91 -2.62
N TYR A 43 15.35 4.50 -2.18
CA TYR A 43 15.10 3.24 -1.47
C TYR A 43 14.31 2.25 -2.34
N LYS A 44 14.41 2.35 -3.68
CA LYS A 44 13.67 1.49 -4.63
C LYS A 44 13.78 0.00 -4.27
N SER A 45 15.00 -0.50 -4.08
CA SER A 45 15.24 -1.93 -3.84
C SER A 45 14.59 -2.43 -2.55
N GLU A 46 14.68 -1.65 -1.48
CA GLU A 46 14.07 -1.98 -0.19
C GLU A 46 12.55 -1.85 -0.21
N SER A 47 12.03 -0.90 -1.00
CA SER A 47 10.60 -0.68 -1.21
C SER A 47 9.99 -1.82 -2.04
N LEU A 48 10.71 -2.29 -3.06
CA LEU A 48 10.33 -3.47 -3.84
C LEU A 48 10.28 -4.71 -2.95
N ALA A 49 11.33 -4.98 -2.18
CA ALA A 49 11.37 -6.11 -1.26
C ALA A 49 10.26 -6.06 -0.20
N LEU A 50 9.92 -4.87 0.28
CA LEU A 50 8.77 -4.66 1.17
C LEU A 50 7.46 -5.03 0.49
N ALA A 51 7.23 -4.52 -0.73
CA ALA A 51 6.01 -4.79 -1.48
C ALA A 51 5.86 -6.29 -1.79
N GLU A 52 6.93 -6.97 -2.22
CA GLU A 52 6.95 -8.42 -2.44
C GLU A 52 6.60 -9.20 -1.17
N THR A 53 7.12 -8.78 -0.01
CA THR A 53 6.80 -9.39 1.28
C THR A 53 5.32 -9.25 1.60
N ILE A 54 4.75 -8.06 1.41
CA ILE A 54 3.32 -7.80 1.66
C ILE A 54 2.45 -8.64 0.71
N ILE A 55 2.78 -8.70 -0.59
CA ILE A 55 2.06 -9.53 -1.56
C ILE A 55 2.08 -11.00 -1.13
N SER A 56 3.25 -11.53 -0.79
CA SER A 56 3.38 -12.93 -0.38
C SER A 56 2.56 -13.26 0.87
N GLN A 57 2.45 -12.33 1.81
CA GLN A 57 1.74 -12.55 3.07
C GLN A 57 0.23 -12.39 2.90
N LEU A 58 -0.21 -11.35 2.18
CA LEU A 58 -1.63 -11.06 2.01
C LEU A 58 -2.31 -12.01 1.02
N ASN A 59 -1.61 -12.48 -0.03
CA ASN A 59 -2.17 -13.45 -0.99
C ASN A 59 -2.42 -14.85 -0.40
N SER A 60 -2.02 -15.11 0.85
CA SER A 60 -2.44 -16.31 1.57
C SER A 60 -3.94 -16.28 1.93
N ASP A 61 -4.57 -15.11 1.87
CA ASP A 61 -5.99 -14.90 2.14
C ASP A 61 -6.79 -14.71 0.86
N ALA A 62 -7.66 -15.67 0.55
CA ALA A 62 -8.52 -15.61 -0.64
C ALA A 62 -9.56 -14.47 -0.59
N SER A 63 -9.81 -13.86 0.57
CA SER A 63 -10.68 -12.69 0.70
C SER A 63 -9.99 -11.39 0.30
N VAL A 64 -8.66 -11.37 0.24
CA VAL A 64 -7.88 -10.20 -0.15
C VAL A 64 -7.59 -10.27 -1.65
N ASN A 65 -8.26 -9.41 -2.42
CA ASN A 65 -8.04 -9.29 -3.86
C ASN A 65 -6.85 -8.37 -4.16
N LEU A 66 -5.63 -8.78 -3.78
CA LEU A 66 -4.39 -8.03 -4.04
C LEU A 66 -3.73 -8.52 -5.33
N GLN A 67 -3.49 -7.58 -6.25
CA GLN A 67 -2.76 -7.87 -7.48
C GLN A 67 -1.30 -8.24 -7.18
N SER A 68 -0.77 -9.23 -7.90
CA SER A 68 0.63 -9.67 -7.74
C SER A 68 1.65 -8.73 -8.38
N ASP A 69 1.21 -7.87 -9.31
CA ASP A 69 2.09 -6.94 -10.00
C ASP A 69 2.33 -5.71 -9.12
N ILE A 70 3.61 -5.31 -9.01
CA ILE A 70 4.03 -4.06 -8.38
C ILE A 70 4.25 -3.05 -9.50
N THR A 71 3.55 -1.92 -9.45
CA THR A 71 3.61 -0.91 -10.50
C THR A 71 4.46 0.30 -10.10
N ASP A 72 5.10 0.91 -11.08
CA ASP A 72 5.73 2.22 -10.91
C ASP A 72 4.67 3.32 -10.82
N PHE A 73 4.87 4.26 -9.91
CA PHE A 73 4.00 5.41 -9.73
C PHE A 73 4.81 6.63 -9.28
N ASP A 74 4.92 7.62 -10.18
CA ASP A 74 5.57 8.91 -9.93
C ASP A 74 4.87 9.65 -8.78
N SER A 75 5.47 9.56 -7.59
CA SER A 75 4.87 10.01 -6.34
C SER A 75 5.82 10.86 -5.54
N TYR A 76 5.41 12.11 -5.34
CA TYR A 76 6.13 13.05 -4.50
C TYR A 76 6.42 12.49 -3.10
N VAL A 77 5.46 11.79 -2.47
CA VAL A 77 5.66 11.29 -1.10
C VAL A 77 6.60 10.09 -1.06
N LEU A 78 6.59 9.21 -2.06
CA LEU A 78 7.48 8.04 -2.09
C LEU A 78 8.93 8.42 -2.44
N GLN A 79 9.12 9.47 -3.26
CA GLN A 79 10.44 9.96 -3.64
C GLN A 79 11.16 10.72 -2.51
N ASN A 80 10.40 11.42 -1.66
CA ASN A 80 10.98 12.44 -0.78
C ASN A 80 11.12 12.00 0.68
N VAL A 81 10.67 10.81 1.07
CA VAL A 81 10.93 10.25 2.42
C VAL A 81 12.32 9.62 2.54
N ASP A 82 12.85 9.57 3.76
CA ASP A 82 14.21 9.06 4.04
C ASP A 82 14.19 7.59 4.52
N CYS A 83 13.31 6.78 3.93
CA CYS A 83 13.13 5.37 4.24
C CYS A 83 12.47 4.61 3.07
N PRO A 84 12.43 3.26 3.09
CA PRO A 84 11.63 2.48 2.14
C PRO A 84 10.15 2.90 2.19
N ALA A 85 9.53 2.98 1.01
CA ALA A 85 8.23 3.60 0.85
C ALA A 85 7.38 2.88 -0.20
N ILE A 86 6.13 2.59 0.15
CA ILE A 86 5.13 2.00 -0.76
C ILE A 86 3.84 2.81 -0.72
N MET A 87 3.05 2.68 -1.79
CA MET A 87 1.66 3.06 -1.78
C MET A 87 0.79 1.82 -1.91
N LEU A 88 -0.05 1.60 -0.90
CA LEU A 88 -1.02 0.52 -0.84
C LEU A 88 -2.39 1.10 -1.21
N ASN A 89 -2.88 0.75 -2.40
CA ASN A 89 -4.23 1.06 -2.83
C ASN A 89 -5.15 -0.10 -2.43
N LEU A 90 -6.21 0.19 -1.70
CA LEU A 90 -7.13 -0.81 -1.15
C LEU A 90 -8.29 -1.16 -2.09
N GLY A 91 -8.22 -0.74 -3.35
CA GLY A 91 -9.25 -0.96 -4.36
C GLY A 91 -9.85 0.34 -4.88
N PHE A 92 -11.05 0.25 -5.44
CA PHE A 92 -11.73 1.37 -6.09
C PHE A 92 -13.07 1.69 -5.41
N LEU A 93 -13.23 2.92 -4.92
CA LEU A 93 -14.52 3.41 -4.37
C LEU A 93 -15.65 3.41 -5.42
N SER A 94 -15.30 3.41 -6.70
CA SER A 94 -16.24 3.29 -7.82
C SER A 94 -16.75 1.86 -8.05
N ASN A 95 -16.18 0.86 -7.38
CA ASN A 95 -16.57 -0.54 -7.48
C ASN A 95 -17.29 -0.99 -6.20
N GLY A 96 -18.46 -1.62 -6.38
CA GLY A 96 -19.30 -2.03 -5.26
C GLY A 96 -18.63 -3.07 -4.35
N ALA A 97 -17.91 -4.05 -4.91
CA ALA A 97 -17.28 -5.10 -4.10
C ALA A 97 -16.12 -4.56 -3.25
N ASP A 98 -15.26 -3.71 -3.82
CA ASP A 98 -14.17 -3.07 -3.07
C ASP A 98 -14.72 -2.10 -2.01
N ALA A 99 -15.76 -1.32 -2.35
CA ALA A 99 -16.40 -0.42 -1.40
C ALA A 99 -17.11 -1.17 -0.26
N ASP A 100 -17.78 -2.29 -0.55
CA ASP A 100 -18.40 -3.12 0.49
C ASP A 100 -17.32 -3.78 1.37
N PHE A 101 -16.21 -4.23 0.77
CA PHE A 101 -15.09 -4.81 1.51
C PHE A 101 -14.50 -3.82 2.51
N ILE A 102 -14.24 -2.57 2.09
CA ILE A 102 -13.61 -1.54 2.94
C ILE A 102 -14.53 -1.02 4.04
N ASN A 103 -15.85 -1.08 3.84
CA ASN A 103 -16.85 -0.62 4.81
C ASN A 103 -17.19 -1.66 5.89
N ALA A 104 -16.66 -2.89 5.77
CA ALA A 104 -16.86 -3.94 6.76
C ALA A 104 -15.72 -3.95 7.78
N ASP A 105 -16.03 -3.61 9.04
CA ASP A 105 -15.05 -3.52 10.13
C ASP A 105 -14.23 -4.82 10.28
N ASP A 106 -14.87 -5.99 10.20
CA ASP A 106 -14.19 -7.29 10.31
C ASP A 106 -13.14 -7.50 9.20
N ASN A 107 -13.42 -7.03 7.98
CA ASN A 107 -12.50 -7.14 6.85
C ASN A 107 -11.29 -6.23 7.05
N ILE A 108 -11.52 -4.99 7.49
CA ILE A 108 -10.45 -4.02 7.77
C ILE A 108 -9.58 -4.51 8.92
N ASP A 109 -10.18 -5.02 10.00
CA ASP A 109 -9.45 -5.58 11.13
C ASP A 109 -8.58 -6.77 10.72
N ALA A 110 -9.11 -7.67 9.89
CA ALA A 110 -8.35 -8.80 9.36
C ALA A 110 -7.19 -8.34 8.47
N LEU A 111 -7.44 -7.39 7.57
CA LEU A 111 -6.41 -6.83 6.68
C LEU A 111 -5.30 -6.12 7.47
N CYS A 112 -5.66 -5.29 8.46
CA CYS A 112 -4.71 -4.60 9.31
C CYS A 112 -3.82 -5.57 10.10
N LYS A 113 -4.39 -6.64 10.66
CA LYS A 113 -3.62 -7.67 11.38
C LYS A 113 -2.59 -8.32 10.47
N LYS A 114 -3.00 -8.73 9.26
CA LYS A 114 -2.10 -9.35 8.28
C LYS A 114 -1.03 -8.41 7.79
N LEU A 115 -1.36 -7.13 7.56
CA LEU A 115 -0.36 -6.14 7.20
C LEU A 115 0.67 -5.98 8.32
N ILE A 116 0.24 -5.88 9.58
CA ILE A 116 1.16 -5.80 10.73
C ILE A 116 2.06 -7.05 10.82
N GLU A 117 1.51 -8.24 10.60
CA GLU A 117 2.28 -9.49 10.56
C GLU A 117 3.33 -9.47 9.45
N ALA A 118 2.95 -9.06 8.24
CA ALA A 118 3.86 -8.93 7.10
C ALA A 118 5.01 -7.95 7.35
N LEU A 119 4.77 -6.91 8.14
CA LEU A 119 5.81 -5.94 8.52
C LEU A 119 6.76 -6.46 9.60
N ARG A 120 6.32 -7.42 10.43
CA ARG A 120 7.12 -7.99 11.53
C ARG A 120 8.07 -9.09 11.08
N THR A 121 7.84 -9.73 9.93
CA THR A 121 8.69 -10.83 9.43
C THR A 121 10.09 -10.38 8.94
N LYS A 122 10.47 -9.12 9.18
CA LYS A 122 11.76 -8.55 8.77
C LYS A 122 12.84 -8.54 9.87
N GLU A 123 12.63 -9.29 10.96
CA GLU A 123 13.65 -9.54 12.01
C GLU A 123 14.54 -10.75 11.72
#